data_AF-A0ABD1HKD2-F1
#
_entry.id   AF-A0ABD1HKD2-F1
#
_cell.length_a   1.000
_cell.length_b   1.000
_cell.length_c   1.000
_cell.angle_alpha   90.00
_cell.angle_beta   90.00
_cell.angle_gamma   90.00
#
_symmetry.space_group_name_H-M   'P 1'
#
loop_
_entity.id
_entity.type
_entity.pdbx_description
1 polymer ?
#
loop_
_entity_poly.entity_id
_entity_poly.type
_entity_poly.pdbx_seq_one_letter_code
_entity_poly.pdbx_strand_id
1 'polypeptide(L)'
;MVVSNATAAENVLERIDLAELTMEKITVNLEAETVERRQLSKKALDFAVINPAYSAKENRYVYAVILGMQEGVGVVKLDLSMEGGEDCTVASHLYGPGCYGGEPFFVARDPNNSTAAEDDGYLVTYVHDDNA
;
A
#
# COMPACT_ATOMS: atom_id res chain seq x y z
N MET A 1 1.89 12.04 4.55
CA MET A 1 2.48 10.69 4.80
C MET A 1 1.39 9.66 4.60
N VAL A 2 1.71 8.48 4.04
CA VAL A 2 0.76 7.36 3.93
C VAL A 2 1.12 6.29 4.95
N VAL A 3 0.14 5.77 5.67
CA VAL A 3 0.32 4.79 6.75
C VAL A 3 -0.81 3.77 6.78
N SER A 4 -0.50 2.56 7.22
CA SER A 4 -1.48 1.60 7.72
C SER A 4 -1.89 2.00 9.14
N ASN A 5 -3.19 2.05 9.40
CA ASN A 5 -3.78 2.31 10.71
C ASN A 5 -4.63 1.09 11.12
N ALA A 6 -4.57 0.72 12.40
CA ALA A 6 -5.36 -0.36 12.99
C ALA A 6 -6.22 0.22 14.11
N THR A 7 -7.54 0.15 13.96
CA THR A 7 -8.45 0.70 14.98
C THR A 7 -8.48 -0.19 16.22
N ALA A 8 -8.37 -1.50 16.05
CA ALA A 8 -8.23 -2.48 17.13
C ALA A 8 -6.80 -3.04 17.17
N ALA A 9 -5.86 -2.22 17.67
CA ALA A 9 -4.43 -2.50 17.64
C ALA A 9 -4.04 -3.80 18.38
N GLU A 10 -4.79 -4.20 19.40
CA GLU A 10 -4.62 -5.46 20.14
C GLU A 10 -4.77 -6.71 19.26
N ASN A 11 -5.51 -6.60 18.15
CA ASN A 11 -5.80 -7.73 17.27
C ASN A 11 -4.75 -7.90 16.16
N VAL A 12 -3.85 -6.93 15.96
CA VAL A 12 -2.93 -6.92 14.79
C VAL A 12 -2.07 -8.18 14.67
N LEU A 13 -1.61 -8.74 15.80
CA LEU A 13 -0.70 -9.89 15.80
C LEU A 13 -1.42 -11.24 15.73
N GLU A 14 -2.59 -11.38 16.37
CA GLU A 14 -3.25 -12.67 16.55
C GLU A 14 -4.49 -12.83 15.65
N ARG A 15 -5.16 -11.72 15.33
CA ARG A 15 -6.48 -11.66 14.68
C ARG A 15 -6.56 -10.47 13.73
N ILE A 16 -5.65 -10.43 12.76
CA ILE A 16 -5.53 -9.29 11.83
C ILE A 16 -6.83 -9.01 11.05
N ASP A 17 -7.67 -10.04 10.86
CA ASP A 17 -9.04 -9.94 10.34
C ASP A 17 -9.94 -9.00 11.17
N LEU A 18 -9.69 -8.90 12.47
CA LEU A 18 -10.41 -8.05 13.43
C LEU A 18 -9.68 -6.74 13.76
N ALA A 19 -8.51 -6.48 13.16
CA ALA A 19 -7.73 -5.27 13.44
C ALA A 19 -8.29 -4.00 12.76
N GLU A 20 -9.25 -4.18 11.85
CA GLU A 20 -9.89 -3.10 11.07
C GLU A 20 -8.84 -2.20 10.39
N LEU A 21 -7.96 -2.81 9.61
CA LEU A 21 -6.86 -2.11 8.95
C LEU A 21 -7.36 -1.16 7.86
N THR A 22 -6.91 0.08 7.93
CA THR A 22 -7.15 1.13 6.92
C THR A 22 -5.82 1.69 6.43
N MET A 23 -5.73 1.97 5.13
CA MET A 23 -4.62 2.75 4.57
C MET A 23 -5.03 4.22 4.55
N GLU A 24 -4.27 5.09 5.21
CA GLU A 24 -4.62 6.50 5.42
C GLU A 24 -3.50 7.44 4.95
N LYS A 25 -3.88 8.57 4.36
CA LYS A 25 -3.01 9.73 4.17
C LYS A 25 -3.22 10.67 5.36
N ILE A 26 -2.12 10.91 6.09
CA ILE A 26 -2.05 11.91 7.15
C ILE A 26 -1.39 13.17 6.61
N THR A 27 -2.09 14.29 6.74
CA THR A 27 -1.61 15.64 6.45
C THR A 27 -1.46 16.39 7.77
N VAL A 28 -0.25 16.88 8.06
CA VAL A 28 0.04 17.65 9.28
C VAL A 28 0.34 19.08 8.86
N ASN A 29 -0.43 20.03 9.38
CA ASN A 29 -0.16 21.46 9.22
C ASN A 29 0.34 22.01 10.55
N LEU A 30 1.62 22.37 10.58
CA LEU A 30 2.29 22.86 11.80
C LEU A 30 1.90 24.29 12.15
N GLU A 31 1.65 25.14 11.16
CA GLU A 31 1.28 26.55 11.39
C GLU A 31 -0.15 26.65 11.95
N ALA A 32 -1.06 25.85 11.41
CA ALA A 32 -2.44 25.79 11.89
C ALA A 32 -2.64 24.80 13.06
N GLU A 33 -1.58 24.10 13.49
CA GLU A 33 -1.62 23.05 14.53
C GLU A 33 -2.71 21.98 14.30
N THR A 34 -2.90 21.57 13.04
CA THR A 34 -3.96 20.62 12.64
C THR A 34 -3.40 19.34 12.04
N VAL A 35 -4.16 18.26 12.20
CA VAL A 35 -3.89 16.97 11.57
C VAL A 35 -5.16 16.48 10.89
N GLU A 36 -5.05 16.18 9.60
CA GLU A 36 -6.12 15.61 8.81
C GLU A 36 -5.77 14.18 8.42
N ARG A 37 -6.76 13.28 8.46
CA ARG A 37 -6.62 11.89 8.06
C ARG A 37 -7.65 11.57 6.98
N ARG A 38 -7.20 10.93 5.91
CA ARG A 38 -8.04 10.52 4.79
C ARG A 38 -7.77 9.05 4.46
N GLN A 39 -8.80 8.22 4.53
CA GLN A 39 -8.72 6.84 4.06
C GLN A 39 -8.51 6.82 2.53
N LEU A 40 -7.62 5.93 2.07
CA LEU A 40 -7.21 5.82 0.66
C LEU A 40 -7.85 4.64 -0.07
N SER A 41 -8.28 3.61 0.65
CA SER A 41 -9.00 2.47 0.08
C SER A 41 -9.87 1.80 1.13
N LYS A 42 -10.94 1.13 0.68
CA LYS A 42 -11.80 0.27 1.51
C LYS A 42 -11.22 -1.12 1.75
N LYS A 43 -10.18 -1.51 1.00
CA LYS A 43 -9.47 -2.79 1.19
C LYS A 43 -8.62 -2.74 2.47
N ALA A 44 -8.47 -3.87 3.15
CA ALA A 44 -7.46 -4.04 4.18
C ALA A 44 -6.09 -4.13 3.49
N LEU A 45 -5.24 -3.13 3.73
CA LEU A 45 -3.95 -2.97 3.07
C LEU A 45 -2.85 -2.76 4.10
N ASP A 46 -1.68 -3.35 3.86
CA ASP A 46 -0.48 -3.14 4.67
C ASP A 46 0.79 -3.38 3.84
N PHE A 47 1.97 -3.32 4.48
CA PHE A 47 3.28 -3.51 3.84
C PHE A 47 3.45 -2.63 2.60
N ALA A 48 3.09 -1.35 2.77
CA ALA A 48 3.10 -0.39 1.68
C ALA A 48 4.53 0.01 1.30
N VAL A 49 4.80 0.03 0.00
CA VAL A 49 6.05 0.47 -0.60
C VAL A 49 5.81 1.52 -1.67
N ILE A 50 6.84 2.31 -1.95
CA ILE A 50 6.87 3.34 -2.99
C ILE A 50 8.10 3.13 -3.86
N ASN A 51 8.20 3.89 -4.95
CA ASN A 51 9.48 4.00 -5.66
C ASN A 51 10.53 4.63 -4.71
N PRO A 52 11.65 3.93 -4.39
CA PRO A 52 12.64 4.43 -3.43
C PRO A 52 13.24 5.79 -3.78
N ALA A 53 13.28 6.17 -5.07
CA ALA A 53 13.75 7.48 -5.52
C ALA A 53 12.92 8.66 -4.96
N TYR A 54 11.70 8.37 -4.50
CA TYR A 54 10.72 9.31 -3.94
C TYR A 54 10.63 9.25 -2.41
N SER A 55 11.54 8.51 -1.75
CA SER A 55 11.65 8.50 -0.29
C SER A 55 11.78 9.92 0.26
N ALA A 56 10.93 10.26 1.23
CA ALA A 56 10.83 11.59 1.84
C ALA A 56 10.55 12.75 0.85
N LYS A 57 10.00 12.45 -0.33
CA LYS A 57 9.53 13.42 -1.31
C LYS A 57 8.03 13.25 -1.54
N GLU A 58 7.42 14.20 -2.22
CA GLU A 58 6.07 14.02 -2.74
C GLU A 58 6.08 12.87 -3.75
N ASN A 59 5.17 11.91 -3.57
CA ASN A 59 5.01 10.73 -4.42
C ASN A 59 3.53 10.59 -4.79
N ARG A 60 3.26 10.07 -5.99
CA ARG A 60 1.90 9.84 -6.49
C ARG A 60 1.45 8.40 -6.27
N TYR A 61 2.34 7.42 -6.38
CA TYR A 61 1.97 6.02 -6.37
C TYR A 61 2.42 5.32 -5.09
N VAL A 62 1.54 4.47 -4.57
CA VAL A 62 1.80 3.57 -3.44
C VAL A 62 1.38 2.17 -3.86
N TYR A 63 2.20 1.18 -3.54
CA TYR A 63 1.91 -0.24 -3.74
C TYR A 63 1.76 -0.89 -2.38
N ALA A 64 0.77 -1.74 -2.18
CA ALA A 64 0.54 -2.38 -0.89
C ALA A 64 0.03 -3.81 -1.06
N VAL A 65 0.19 -4.62 -0.03
CA VAL A 65 -0.39 -5.97 0.04
C VAL A 65 -1.88 -5.85 0.33
N ILE A 66 -2.69 -6.64 -0.37
CA ILE A 66 -4.09 -6.86 -0.03
C ILE A 66 -4.14 -8.00 0.99
N LEU A 67 -4.65 -7.71 2.18
CA LEU A 67 -4.76 -8.70 3.25
C LEU A 67 -6.08 -9.47 3.16
N GLY A 68 -5.98 -10.79 3.33
CA GLY A 68 -7.08 -11.72 3.53
C GLY A 68 -7.43 -11.86 5.02
N MET A 69 -7.60 -13.10 5.49
CA MET A 69 -7.87 -13.36 6.92
C MET A 69 -6.59 -13.30 7.75
N GLN A 70 -5.51 -13.95 7.30
CA GLN A 70 -4.19 -13.88 7.95
C GLN A 70 -3.03 -13.74 6.94
N GLU A 71 -3.34 -13.76 5.64
CA GLU A 71 -2.37 -13.88 4.57
C GLU A 71 -2.46 -12.73 3.56
N GLY A 72 -1.35 -12.42 2.88
CA GLY A 72 -1.36 -11.50 1.74
C GLY A 72 -1.88 -12.20 0.49
N VAL A 73 -3.05 -11.81 -0.01
CA VAL A 73 -3.74 -12.47 -1.13
C VAL A 73 -3.52 -11.80 -2.48
N GLY A 74 -2.80 -10.67 -2.49
CA GLY A 74 -2.48 -9.94 -3.69
C GLY A 74 -1.79 -8.62 -3.41
N VAL A 75 -1.66 -7.81 -4.46
CA VAL A 75 -1.09 -6.46 -4.40
C VAL A 75 -2.02 -5.45 -5.06
N VAL A 76 -1.98 -4.22 -4.59
CA VAL A 76 -2.73 -3.07 -5.11
C VAL A 76 -1.78 -1.96 -5.51
N LYS A 77 -2.18 -1.16 -6.51
CA LYS A 77 -1.59 0.13 -6.83
C LYS A 77 -2.60 1.23 -6.51
N LEU A 78 -2.19 2.19 -5.70
CA LEU A 78 -2.95 3.38 -5.33
C LEU A 78 -2.38 4.60 -6.07
N ASP A 79 -3.26 5.49 -6.52
CA ASP A 79 -2.92 6.82 -7.08
C ASP A 79 -3.37 7.92 -6.12
N LEU A 80 -2.41 8.55 -5.45
CA LEU A 80 -2.63 9.59 -4.44
C LEU A 80 -3.10 10.93 -5.02
N SER A 81 -3.04 11.12 -6.35
CA SER A 81 -3.58 12.33 -6.98
C SER A 81 -5.10 12.30 -7.14
N MET A 82 -5.75 11.16 -6.85
CA MET A 82 -7.21 11.05 -6.86
C MET A 82 -7.79 11.71 -5.60
N GLU A 83 -7.92 13.04 -5.63
CA GLU A 83 -8.56 13.81 -4.57
C GLU A 83 -10.09 13.68 -4.62
N GLY A 84 -10.73 13.61 -3.45
CA GLY A 84 -12.20 13.56 -3.33
C GLY A 84 -12.86 12.21 -3.59
N GLY A 85 -12.16 11.22 -4.15
CA GLY A 85 -12.67 9.85 -4.31
C GLY A 85 -12.65 9.05 -3.00
N GLU A 86 -13.57 8.09 -2.85
CA GLU A 86 -13.60 7.14 -1.71
C GLU A 86 -12.56 6.02 -1.83
N ASP A 87 -12.00 5.79 -3.02
CA ASP A 87 -11.01 4.73 -3.29
C ASP A 87 -9.99 5.22 -4.31
N CYS A 88 -8.72 5.22 -3.92
CA CYS A 88 -7.58 5.60 -4.76
C CYS A 88 -7.00 4.40 -5.54
N THR A 89 -7.63 3.22 -5.47
CA THR A 89 -7.17 2.02 -6.17
C THR A 89 -7.29 2.17 -7.69
N VAL A 90 -6.16 2.07 -8.40
CA VAL A 90 -6.11 2.14 -9.87
C VAL A 90 -5.78 0.80 -10.53
N ALA A 91 -5.18 -0.14 -9.79
CA ALA A 91 -4.96 -1.50 -10.25
C ALA A 91 -4.82 -2.46 -9.08
N SER A 92 -5.06 -3.75 -9.31
CA SER A 92 -4.77 -4.82 -8.36
C SER A 92 -4.43 -6.12 -9.09
N HIS A 93 -3.65 -6.97 -8.43
CA HIS A 93 -3.33 -8.31 -8.88
C HIS A 93 -3.50 -9.28 -7.71
N LEU A 94 -4.46 -10.20 -7.83
CA LEU A 94 -4.70 -11.27 -6.86
C LEU A 94 -3.88 -12.49 -7.26
N TYR A 95 -3.24 -13.16 -6.31
CA TYR A 95 -2.37 -14.30 -6.58
C TYR A 95 -3.15 -15.57 -6.96
N GLY A 96 -4.40 -15.68 -6.52
CA GLY A 96 -5.26 -16.83 -6.73
C GLY A 96 -5.41 -17.71 -5.46
N PRO A 97 -6.35 -18.68 -5.46
CA PRO A 97 -6.61 -19.51 -4.29
C PRO A 97 -5.40 -20.37 -3.88
N GLY A 98 -5.07 -20.36 -2.59
CA GLY A 98 -3.92 -21.10 -2.04
C GLY A 98 -2.56 -20.45 -2.33
N CYS A 99 -2.53 -19.30 -3.00
CA CYS A 99 -1.30 -18.55 -3.26
C CYS A 99 -1.25 -17.30 -2.38
N TYR A 100 -0.19 -17.16 -1.60
CA TYR A 100 -0.03 -16.10 -0.62
C TYR A 100 1.32 -15.41 -0.79
N GLY A 101 1.36 -14.09 -0.62
CA GLY A 101 2.58 -13.31 -0.73
C GLY A 101 2.77 -12.36 0.43
N GLY A 102 3.94 -11.73 0.44
CA GLY A 102 4.31 -10.73 1.44
C GLY A 102 4.56 -9.35 0.82
N GLU A 103 5.36 -8.56 1.53
CA GLU A 103 5.78 -7.22 1.12
C GLU A 103 6.39 -7.22 -0.29
N PRO A 104 5.85 -6.41 -1.23
CA PRO A 104 6.43 -6.26 -2.54
C PRO A 104 7.60 -5.26 -2.55
N PHE A 105 8.41 -5.28 -3.60
CA PHE A 105 9.51 -4.33 -3.84
C PHE A 105 9.30 -3.62 -5.18
N PHE A 106 9.43 -2.30 -5.19
CA PHE A 106 9.46 -1.55 -6.44
C PHE A 106 10.89 -1.50 -7.01
N VAL A 107 11.03 -1.86 -8.28
CA VAL A 107 12.29 -1.82 -9.02
C VAL A 107 12.11 -0.96 -10.26
N ALA A 108 12.77 0.21 -10.29
CA ALA A 108 12.74 1.09 -11.46
C ALA A 108 13.32 0.36 -12.69
N ARG A 109 12.72 0.57 -13.86
CA ARG A 109 13.19 -0.03 -15.12
C ARG A 109 14.62 0.40 -15.44
N ASP A 110 14.89 1.68 -15.30
CA ASP A 110 16.23 2.27 -15.38
C ASP A 110 16.43 3.22 -14.19
N PRO A 111 17.21 2.83 -13.17
CA PRO A 111 17.42 3.65 -11.98
C PRO A 111 18.20 4.94 -12.26
N ASN A 112 18.84 5.09 -13.42
CA ASN A 112 19.61 6.28 -13.79
C ASN A 112 18.80 7.28 -14.63
N ASN A 113 17.59 6.92 -15.06
CA ASN A 113 16.75 7.81 -15.86
C ASN A 113 15.88 8.70 -14.97
N SER A 114 16.33 9.94 -14.74
CA SER A 114 15.59 10.93 -13.95
C SER A 114 14.33 11.48 -14.61
N THR A 115 14.10 11.16 -15.90
CA THR A 115 12.90 11.59 -16.65
C THR A 115 11.84 10.50 -16.76
N ALA A 116 12.13 9.29 -16.24
CA ALA A 116 11.17 8.20 -16.19
C ALA A 116 9.96 8.58 -15.32
N ALA A 117 8.78 8.05 -15.69
CA ALA A 117 7.61 8.19 -14.84
C ALA A 117 7.84 7.49 -13.48
N GLU A 118 7.20 7.99 -12.42
CA GLU A 118 7.37 7.46 -11.06
C GLU A 118 7.11 5.95 -10.96
N ASP A 119 6.16 5.44 -11.74
CA ASP A 119 5.75 4.03 -11.83
C ASP A 119 6.39 3.26 -12.99
N ASP A 120 7.38 3.82 -13.70
CA ASP A 120 8.10 3.12 -14.76
C ASP A 120 9.09 2.10 -14.18
N GLY A 121 8.57 0.92 -13.90
CA GLY A 121 9.32 -0.16 -13.30
C GLY A 121 8.50 -1.42 -13.14
N TYR A 122 8.92 -2.23 -12.18
CA TYR A 122 8.35 -3.52 -11.87
C TYR A 122 8.04 -3.59 -10.39
N LEU A 123 6.98 -4.34 -10.05
CA LEU A 123 6.72 -4.76 -8.70
C LEU A 123 7.15 -6.24 -8.58
N VAL A 124 8.04 -6.52 -7.63
CA VAL A 124 8.57 -7.86 -7.39
C VAL A 124 8.09 -8.34 -6.03
N THR A 125 7.52 -9.52 -5.94
CA THR A 125 7.06 -10.11 -4.67
C THR A 125 7.27 -11.62 -4.69
N TYR A 126 7.51 -12.19 -3.52
CA TYR A 126 7.54 -13.64 -3.34
C TYR A 126 6.13 -14.15 -3.08
N VAL A 127 5.77 -15.22 -3.76
CA VAL A 127 4.49 -15.91 -3.60
C VAL A 127 4.77 -17.36 -3.20
N HIS A 128 4.15 -17.79 -2.11
CA HIS A 128 4.07 -19.17 -1.65
C HIS A 128 2.78 -19.79 -2.20
N ASP A 129 2.85 -21.01 -2.72
CA ASP A 129 1.70 -21.78 -3.19
C ASP A 129 1.53 -22.99 -2.27
N ASP A 130 0.48 -22.97 -1.46
CA ASP A 130 0.14 -24.04 -0.52
C ASP A 130 -0.39 -25.30 -1.24
N ASN A 131 -0.71 -25.20 -2.53
CA ASN A 131 -1.20 -26.33 -3.31
C ASN A 131 -0.06 -27.21 -3.88
N ALA A 132 1.20 -26.78 -3.75
CA ALA A 132 2.37 -27.40 -4.37
C ALA A 132 3.09 -28.42 -3.48
#